data_AF-A0A2E6GF01-F1
#
_entry.id   AF-A0A2E6GF01-F1
#
_cell.length_a   1.000
_cell.length_b   1.000
_cell.length_c   1.000
_cell.angle_alpha   90.00
_cell.angle_beta   90.00
_cell.angle_gamma   90.00
#
_symmetry.space_group_name_H-M   'P 1'
#
loop_
_entity.id
_entity.type
_entity.pdbx_description
1 polymer ?
#
loop_
_entity_poly.entity_id
_entity_poly.type
_entity_poly.pdbx_seq_one_letter_code
_entity_poly.pdbx_strand_id
1 'polypeptide(L)'
;MAESNVVQEEDIFEALRDVFDPEIPINVVDLGLIYECKVDGSDVDIKMTLTFPGCGMGPHIAQQAEWRVLEIDEVDNVNVEMVFDPPWNPEMISEDGKAQLGMDD
;
A
#
# COMPACT_ATOMS: atom_id res chain seq x y z
N MET A 1 -30.49 12.27 -5.85
CA MET A 1 -29.65 11.61 -6.87
C MET A 1 -28.70 10.78 -6.03
N ALA A 2 -28.80 9.45 -6.10
CA ALA A 2 -27.89 8.61 -5.32
C ALA A 2 -26.56 8.68 -6.05
N GLU A 3 -25.64 9.49 -5.54
CA GLU A 3 -24.22 9.30 -5.81
C GLU A 3 -23.91 7.94 -5.20
N SER A 4 -23.85 6.92 -6.05
CA SER A 4 -23.25 5.65 -5.64
C SER A 4 -21.81 5.98 -5.31
N ASN A 5 -21.50 6.17 -4.03
CA ASN A 5 -20.12 6.15 -3.58
C ASN A 5 -19.61 4.76 -3.99
N VAL A 6 -18.69 4.79 -4.94
CA VAL A 6 -17.89 3.65 -5.33
C VAL A 6 -16.51 4.03 -4.85
N VAL A 7 -15.95 3.19 -3.98
CA VAL A 7 -14.58 3.34 -3.49
C VAL A 7 -13.64 3.59 -4.67
N GLN A 8 -12.78 4.61 -4.55
CA GLN A 8 -11.80 4.95 -5.57
C GLN A 8 -10.42 4.46 -5.13
N GLU A 9 -9.49 4.38 -6.09
CA GLU A 9 -8.09 4.06 -5.81
C GLU A 9 -7.50 5.03 -4.76
N GLU A 10 -7.89 6.31 -4.79
CA GLU A 10 -7.44 7.32 -3.82
C GLU A 10 -7.82 6.95 -2.38
N ASP A 11 -9.05 6.49 -2.13
CA ASP A 11 -9.49 6.04 -0.79
C ASP A 11 -8.64 4.86 -0.30
N ILE A 12 -8.29 3.94 -1.20
CA ILE A 12 -7.40 2.81 -0.89
C ILE A 12 -6.01 3.31 -0.52
N PHE A 13 -5.43 4.20 -1.33
CA PHE A 13 -4.11 4.78 -1.03
C PHE A 13 -4.10 5.55 0.28
N GLU A 14 -5.16 6.28 0.61
CA GLU A 14 -5.29 6.95 1.91
C GLU A 14 -5.34 5.95 3.07
N ALA A 15 -6.11 4.87 2.95
CA ALA A 15 -6.13 3.81 3.95
C ALA A 15 -4.75 3.15 4.10
N LEU A 16 -4.04 2.88 2.99
CA LEU A 16 -2.71 2.28 3.02
C LEU A 16 -1.63 3.20 3.62
N ARG A 17 -1.83 4.52 3.66
CA ARG A 17 -0.93 5.45 4.37
C ARG A 17 -0.91 5.25 5.88
N ASP A 18 -1.93 4.64 6.47
CA ASP A 18 -1.94 4.25 7.90
C ASP A 18 -1.09 2.98 8.16
N VAL A 19 -0.65 2.28 7.12
CA VAL A 19 0.19 1.09 7.26
C VAL A 19 1.65 1.47 7.13
N PHE A 20 2.39 1.26 8.21
CA PHE A 20 3.80 1.60 8.32
C PHE A 20 4.68 0.36 8.28
N ASP A 21 5.86 0.48 7.64
CA ASP A 21 6.87 -0.57 7.71
C ASP A 21 7.51 -0.56 9.12
N PRO A 22 7.63 -1.73 9.80
CA PRO A 22 8.20 -1.79 11.15
C PRO A 22 9.73 -1.57 11.17
N GLU A 23 10.41 -1.77 10.04
CA GLU A 23 11.85 -1.58 9.90
C GLU A 23 12.19 -0.14 9.48
N ILE A 24 11.35 0.47 8.63
CA ILE A 24 11.49 1.86 8.17
C ILE A 24 10.25 2.65 8.60
N PRO A 25 10.35 3.68 9.44
CA PRO A 25 9.20 4.38 10.05
C PRO A 25 8.46 5.31 9.07
N ILE A 26 8.09 4.79 7.90
CA ILE A 26 7.37 5.45 6.81
C ILE A 26 6.28 4.49 6.31
N ASN A 27 5.21 5.07 5.78
CA ASN A 27 4.11 4.29 5.26
C ASN A 27 4.46 3.57 3.95
N VAL A 28 3.75 2.48 3.68
CA VAL A 28 3.99 1.62 2.51
C VAL A 28 3.79 2.34 1.17
N VAL A 29 2.97 3.40 1.15
CA VAL A 29 2.69 4.20 -0.05
C VAL A 29 3.88 5.12 -0.36
N ASP A 30 4.36 5.89 0.61
CA ASP A 30 5.49 6.80 0.46
C ASP A 30 6.82 6.07 0.30
N LEU A 31 6.95 4.85 0.84
CA LEU A 31 8.06 3.96 0.55
C LEU A 31 8.05 3.45 -0.91
N GLY A 32 6.94 3.59 -1.64
CA GLY A 32 6.81 3.05 -2.99
C GLY A 32 6.72 1.53 -3.01
N LEU A 33 6.15 0.91 -1.96
CA LEU A 33 5.95 -0.54 -1.90
C LEU A 33 4.70 -0.97 -2.68
N ILE A 34 3.75 -0.07 -2.92
CA ILE A 34 2.55 -0.34 -3.71
C ILE A 34 2.85 -0.11 -5.19
N TYR A 35 2.78 -1.17 -5.99
CA TYR A 35 3.08 -1.12 -7.43
C TYR A 35 1.83 -0.92 -8.29
N GLU A 36 0.73 -1.56 -7.90
CA GLU A 36 -0.54 -1.48 -8.62
C GLU A 36 -1.67 -1.55 -7.60
N CYS A 37 -2.67 -0.70 -7.76
CA CYS A 37 -3.95 -0.79 -7.07
C CYS A 37 -5.03 -0.80 -8.15
N LYS A 38 -5.96 -1.73 -8.10
CA LYS A 38 -7.11 -1.80 -8.99
C LYS A 38 -8.36 -1.97 -8.17
N VAL A 39 -9.36 -1.17 -8.51
CA VAL A 39 -10.66 -1.19 -7.85
C VAL A 39 -11.71 -1.57 -8.89
N ASP A 40 -12.38 -2.70 -8.69
CA ASP A 40 -13.48 -3.18 -9.54
C ASP A 40 -14.76 -3.25 -8.69
N GLY A 41 -15.48 -2.12 -8.62
CA GLY A 41 -16.68 -2.02 -7.80
C GLY A 41 -16.36 -2.06 -6.29
N SER A 42 -16.52 -3.24 -5.68
CA SER A 42 -16.25 -3.49 -4.25
C SER A 42 -15.07 -4.43 -4.01
N ASP A 43 -14.46 -4.95 -5.09
CA ASP A 43 -13.27 -5.79 -5.05
C ASP A 43 -12.02 -4.92 -5.29
N VAL A 44 -11.00 -5.10 -4.45
CA VAL A 44 -9.74 -4.34 -4.54
C VAL A 44 -8.56 -5.30 -4.71
N ASP A 45 -7.82 -5.15 -5.80
CA ASP A 45 -6.60 -5.88 -6.08
C ASP A 45 -5.38 -4.98 -5.89
N ILE A 46 -4.49 -5.36 -4.98
CA ILE A 46 -3.29 -4.61 -4.65
C ILE A 46 -2.06 -5.47 -4.94
N LYS A 47 -1.16 -4.97 -5.76
CA LYS A 47 0.18 -5.54 -5.91
C LYS A 47 1.17 -4.72 -5.13
N MET A 48 1.85 -5.38 -4.21
CA MET A 48 2.89 -4.74 -3.42
C MET A 48 4.16 -5.57 -3.36
N THR A 49 5.26 -4.90 -3.06
CA THR A 49 6.57 -5.51 -2.86
C THR A 49 7.02 -5.29 -1.41
N LEU A 50 8.21 -5.79 -1.10
CA LEU A 50 8.85 -5.62 0.19
C LEU A 50 10.21 -4.96 0.02
N THR A 51 10.61 -4.20 1.03
CA THR A 51 11.94 -3.60 1.13
C THR A 51 13.05 -4.66 1.07
N PHE A 52 12.80 -5.85 1.64
CA PHE A 52 13.72 -6.99 1.60
C PHE A 52 13.03 -8.30 1.20
N PRO A 53 13.50 -8.98 0.13
CA PRO A 53 13.00 -10.30 -0.24
C PRO A 53 13.33 -11.30 0.87
N GLY A 54 12.29 -11.94 1.42
CA GLY A 54 12.44 -12.93 2.50
C GLY A 54 12.36 -12.37 3.92
N CYS A 55 11.94 -11.11 4.10
CA CYS A 55 11.59 -10.62 5.43
C CYS A 55 10.38 -11.39 5.97
N GLY A 56 10.52 -12.02 7.15
CA GLY A 56 9.42 -12.74 7.80
C GLY A 56 8.21 -11.85 8.13
N MET A 57 8.40 -10.53 8.13
CA MET A 57 7.35 -9.53 8.38
C MET A 57 6.56 -9.15 7.11
N GLY A 58 7.01 -9.55 5.92
CA GLY A 58 6.32 -9.20 4.67
C GLY A 58 4.84 -9.58 4.62
N PRO A 59 4.49 -10.85 4.91
CA PRO A 59 3.10 -11.28 5.00
C PRO A 59 2.30 -10.53 6.08
N HIS A 60 2.97 -10.04 7.14
CA HIS A 60 2.32 -9.27 8.18
C HIS A 60 1.94 -7.87 7.69
N ILE A 61 2.83 -7.19 6.96
CA ILE A 61 2.54 -5.89 6.34
C ILE A 61 1.43 -6.03 5.30
N ALA A 62 1.51 -7.04 4.43
CA ALA A 62 0.48 -7.32 3.44
C ALA A 62 -0.90 -7.58 4.09
N GLN A 63 -0.92 -8.33 5.19
CA GLN A 63 -2.15 -8.57 5.95
C GLN A 63 -2.68 -7.30 6.63
N GLN A 64 -1.80 -6.43 7.16
CA GLN A 64 -2.24 -5.14 7.70
C GLN A 64 -2.81 -4.23 6.61
N ALA A 65 -2.19 -4.19 5.43
CA ALA A 65 -2.72 -3.50 4.25
C ALA A 65 -4.11 -4.02 3.87
N GLU A 66 -4.27 -5.34 3.78
CA GLU A 66 -5.56 -5.97 3.50
C GLU A 66 -6.63 -5.56 4.51
N TRP A 67 -6.34 -5.68 5.81
CA TRP A 67 -7.28 -5.33 6.87
C TRP A 67 -7.65 -3.86 6.85
N ARG A 68 -6.67 -2.97 6.65
CA ARG A 68 -6.91 -1.53 6.64
C ARG A 68 -7.83 -1.11 5.49
N VAL A 69 -7.70 -1.78 4.35
CA VAL A 69 -8.57 -1.56 3.19
C VAL A 69 -9.95 -2.17 3.39
N LEU A 70 -10.04 -3.34 4.03
CA LEU A 70 -11.33 -3.96 4.40
C LEU A 70 -12.14 -3.16 5.44
N GLU A 71 -11.52 -2.20 6.15
CA GLU A 71 -12.25 -1.30 7.04
C GLU A 71 -13.07 -0.24 6.29
N ILE A 72 -12.88 -0.08 4.98
CA ILE A 72 -13.67 0.80 4.14
C ILE A 72 -15.03 0.12 3.89
N ASP A 73 -16.12 0.75 4.33
CA ASP A 73 -17.50 0.20 4.28
C ASP A 73 -17.96 -0.23 2.87
N GLU A 74 -17.33 0.33 1.83
CA GLU A 74 -17.62 0.09 0.41
C GLU A 74 -16.83 -1.09 -0.21
N VAL A 75 -15.84 -1.62 0.52
CA VAL A 75 -14.98 -2.73 0.10
C VAL A 75 -15.49 -4.03 0.71
N ASP A 76 -15.78 -5.02 -0.14
CA ASP A 76 -16.24 -6.34 0.30
C ASP A 76 -15.09 -7.37 0.29
N ASN A 77 -14.14 -7.21 -0.63
CA ASN A 77 -13.05 -8.15 -0.85
C ASN A 77 -11.75 -7.42 -1.21
N VAL A 78 -10.65 -7.88 -0.62
CA VAL A 78 -9.31 -7.34 -0.87
C VAL A 78 -8.37 -8.50 -1.17
N ASN A 79 -7.65 -8.39 -2.28
CA ASN A 79 -6.63 -9.34 -2.69
C ASN A 79 -5.28 -8.63 -2.74
N VAL A 80 -4.39 -8.96 -1.80
CA VAL A 80 -3.03 -8.43 -1.75
C VAL A 80 -2.04 -9.45 -2.33
N GLU A 81 -1.53 -9.18 -3.52
CA GLU A 81 -0.51 -9.99 -4.18
C GLU A 81 0.89 -9.43 -3.91
N MET A 82 1.74 -10.25 -3.28
CA MET A 82 3.16 -9.91 -3.10
C MET A 82 3.95 -10.24 -4.37
N VAL A 83 4.50 -9.20 -5.00
CA VAL A 83 5.36 -9.30 -6.17
C VAL A 83 6.80 -8.93 -5.80
N PHE A 84 7.76 -9.70 -6.30
CA PHE A 84 9.19 -9.49 -6.07
C PHE A 84 9.94 -9.01 -7.32
N ASP A 85 9.23 -8.89 -8.44
CA ASP A 85 9.74 -8.43 -9.72
C ASP A 85 8.85 -7.30 -10.25
N PRO A 86 9.40 -6.08 -10.48
CA PRO A 86 10.78 -5.67 -10.21
C PRO A 86 11.09 -5.63 -8.69
N PRO A 87 12.36 -5.83 -8.27
CA PRO A 87 12.74 -5.67 -6.87
C PRO A 87 12.62 -4.20 -6.44
N TRP A 88 12.20 -3.99 -5.19
CA TRP A 88 12.12 -2.65 -4.62
C TRP A 88 13.50 -2.00 -4.52
N ASN A 89 13.57 -0.69 -4.73
CA ASN A 89 14.78 0.11 -4.52
C ASN A 89 14.43 1.43 -3.80
N PRO A 90 15.34 1.99 -2.97
CA PRO A 90 15.12 3.27 -2.29
C PRO A 90 14.86 4.47 -3.23
N GLU A 91 15.23 4.35 -4.51
CA GLU A 91 14.91 5.38 -5.52
C GLU A 91 13.40 5.49 -5.77
N MET A 92 12.63 4.43 -5.50
CA MET A 92 11.17 4.34 -5.64
C MET A 92 10.42 5.08 -4.53
N ILE A 93 11.11 5.51 -3.47
CA ILE A 93 10.52 6.32 -2.39
C ILE A 93 10.04 7.64 -2.99
N SER A 94 8.81 8.00 -2.65
CA SER A 94 8.16 9.26 -3.02
C SER A 94 8.96 10.46 -2.50
N GLU A 95 8.77 11.64 -3.11
CA GLU A 95 9.42 12.87 -2.62
C GLU A 95 9.06 13.15 -1.15
N ASP A 96 7.80 12.90 -0.76
CA ASP A 96 7.36 13.06 0.63
C ASP A 96 8.06 12.06 1.58
N GLY A 97 8.17 10.79 1.18
CA GLY A 97 8.92 9.77 1.92
C GLY A 97 10.41 10.11 2.07
N LYS A 98 11.04 10.66 1.03
CA LYS A 98 12.44 11.12 1.08
C LYS A 98 12.61 12.28 2.06
N ALA A 99 11.66 13.21 2.10
CA ALA A 99 11.64 14.30 3.07
C ALA A 99 11.51 13.80 4.51
N GLN A 100 10.66 12.79 4.74
CA GLN A 100 10.53 12.16 6.06
C GLN A 100 11.81 11.42 6.51
N LEU A 101 12.56 10.82 5.58
CA LEU A 101 13.88 10.22 5.86
C LEU A 101 15.01 11.23 6.03
N GLY A 102 14.78 12.51 5.73
CA GLY A 102 15.83 13.53 5.68
C GLY A 102 16.83 13.28 4.54
N MET A 103 16.36 12.72 3.41
CA MET A 103 17.14 12.52 2.19
C MET A 103 17.08 13.71 1.22
N ASP A 104 16.49 14.84 1.64
CA ASP A 104 16.61 16.14 0.97
C ASP A 104 18.03 16.71 1.12
N ASP A 105 18.95 16.33 0.21
CA ASP A 105 20.15 17.13 -0.13
C ASP A 105 20.45 17.05 -1.63
#